data_AF-A0A0R2NIN9-F1
#
_entry.id   AF-A0A0R2NIN9-F1
#
_cell.length_a   1.000
_cell.length_b   1.000
_cell.length_c   1.000
_cell.angle_alpha   90.00
_cell.angle_beta   90.00
_cell.angle_gamma   90.00
#
_symmetry.space_group_name_H-M   'P 1'
#
loop_
_entity.id
_entity.type
_entity.pdbx_description
1 polymer ?
#
loop_
_entity_poly.entity_id
_entity_poly.type
_entity_poly.pdbx_seq_one_letter_code
_entity_poly.pdbx_strand_id
1 'polypeptide(L)'
;MTQKEVIDKLGKPSFKSDGVLIYGKDNIYFANGKVTGGSTKSLLNQVQQHKKEQKDTKVFIQGAADRLGTEATEHLSAHPETYQEFNLDTGEQAYVYKSQYALLIRIDSPNRVTNVYQYSQSAKYHIGKRLFTGRTIFQKQKPTVQY
;
A
#
# COMPACT_ATOMS: atom_id res chain seq x y z
N MET A 1 -20.06 17.14 -4.69
CA MET A 1 -18.64 16.87 -4.98
C MET A 1 -18.00 18.18 -5.41
N THR A 2 -16.90 18.59 -4.78
CA THR A 2 -16.18 19.84 -5.06
C THR A 2 -15.07 19.62 -6.09
N GLN A 3 -14.51 20.69 -6.68
CA GLN A 3 -13.35 20.58 -7.57
C GLN A 3 -12.17 19.86 -6.90
N LYS A 4 -11.92 20.15 -5.62
CA LYS A 4 -10.85 19.50 -4.86
C LYS A 4 -11.09 18.00 -4.76
N GLU A 5 -12.28 17.58 -4.35
CA GLU A 5 -12.63 16.15 -4.26
C GLU A 5 -12.57 15.43 -5.61
N VAL A 6 -12.84 16.13 -6.71
CA VAL A 6 -12.72 15.58 -8.06
C VAL A 6 -11.26 15.40 -8.45
N ILE A 7 -10.41 16.40 -8.21
CA ILE A 7 -8.96 16.33 -8.48
C ILE A 7 -8.29 15.27 -7.59
N ASP A 8 -8.66 15.20 -6.32
CA ASP A 8 -8.14 14.19 -5.39
C ASP A 8 -8.51 12.76 -5.83
N LYS A 9 -9.63 12.58 -6.57
CA LYS A 9 -10.09 11.28 -7.06
C LYS A 9 -9.64 10.93 -8.48
N LEU A 10 -9.51 11.91 -9.37
CA LEU A 10 -9.20 11.73 -10.79
C LEU A 10 -7.77 12.15 -11.16
N GLY A 11 -7.02 12.70 -10.22
CA GLY A 11 -5.69 13.23 -10.46
C GLY A 11 -5.71 14.61 -11.12
N LYS A 12 -4.56 15.00 -11.68
CA LYS A 12 -4.37 16.34 -12.25
C LYS A 12 -5.12 16.46 -13.59
N PRO A 13 -6.00 17.46 -13.77
CA PRO A 13 -6.69 17.70 -15.03
C PRO A 13 -5.73 18.26 -16.09
N SER A 14 -6.08 18.06 -17.37
CA SER A 14 -5.40 18.69 -18.51
C SER A 14 -5.61 20.20 -18.51
N PHE A 15 -6.78 20.67 -18.05
CA PHE A 15 -7.08 22.09 -17.88
C PHE A 15 -7.97 22.33 -16.65
N LYS A 16 -7.72 23.43 -15.95
CA LYS A 16 -8.45 23.86 -14.76
C LYS A 16 -8.86 25.32 -14.88
N SER A 17 -10.15 25.58 -14.69
CA SER A 17 -10.76 26.90 -14.51
C SER A 17 -11.82 26.81 -13.40
N ASP A 18 -12.31 27.94 -12.88
CA ASP A 18 -13.25 27.99 -11.75
C ASP A 18 -14.56 27.22 -12.00
N GLY A 19 -15.03 27.19 -13.26
CA GLY A 19 -16.27 26.51 -13.65
C GLY A 19 -16.09 25.15 -14.32
N VAL A 20 -14.86 24.74 -14.66
CA VAL A 20 -14.64 23.53 -15.45
C VAL A 20 -13.30 22.86 -15.20
N LEU A 21 -13.31 21.53 -15.14
CA LEU A 21 -12.12 20.69 -15.23
C LEU A 21 -12.17 19.86 -16.52
N ILE A 22 -11.07 19.81 -17.27
CA ILE A 22 -10.98 19.03 -18.50
C ILE A 22 -9.93 17.92 -18.32
N TYR A 23 -10.30 16.69 -18.68
CA TYR A 23 -9.46 15.49 -18.67
C TYR A 23 -9.45 14.90 -20.08
N GLY A 24 -8.49 15.30 -20.91
CA GLY A 24 -8.46 14.91 -22.32
C GLY A 24 -9.69 15.40 -23.09
N LYS A 25 -10.57 14.47 -23.50
CA LYS A 25 -11.83 14.77 -24.21
C LYS A 25 -13.02 14.98 -23.28
N ASP A 26 -12.82 14.76 -21.98
CA ASP A 26 -13.87 14.81 -20.97
C ASP A 26 -13.84 16.11 -20.18
N ASN A 27 -15.02 16.54 -19.73
CA ASN A 27 -15.23 17.85 -19.12
C ASN A 27 -16.22 17.73 -17.97
N ILE A 28 -15.90 18.40 -16.86
CA ILE A 28 -16.66 18.42 -15.61
C ILE A 28 -17.02 19.85 -15.32
N TYR A 29 -18.31 20.14 -15.25
CA TYR A 29 -18.84 21.46 -14.96
C TYR A 29 -19.12 21.63 -13.48
N PHE A 30 -18.81 22.81 -12.98
CA PHE A 30 -19.04 23.23 -11.60
C PHE A 30 -19.87 24.50 -11.58
N ALA A 31 -20.86 24.55 -10.69
CA ALA A 31 -21.53 25.78 -10.29
C ALA A 31 -21.65 25.80 -8.77
N ASN A 32 -21.48 26.96 -8.16
CA ASN A 32 -21.54 27.12 -6.70
C ASN A 32 -20.60 26.15 -5.95
N GLY A 33 -19.41 25.91 -6.51
CA GLY A 33 -18.40 25.01 -5.95
C GLY A 33 -18.75 23.52 -5.97
N LYS A 34 -19.85 23.13 -6.64
CA LYS A 34 -20.32 21.74 -6.73
C LYS A 34 -20.40 21.28 -8.19
N VAL A 35 -20.13 20.00 -8.43
CA VAL A 35 -20.34 19.37 -9.74
C VAL A 35 -21.80 19.51 -10.14
N THR A 36 -22.05 20.04 -11.33
CA THR A 36 -23.38 20.22 -11.91
C THR A 36 -23.63 19.41 -13.17
N GLY A 37 -22.57 18.95 -13.83
CA GLY A 37 -22.71 18.14 -15.04
C GLY A 37 -21.36 17.83 -15.69
N GLY A 38 -21.40 17.20 -16.85
CA GLY A 38 -20.21 16.82 -17.60
C GLY A 38 -20.43 15.55 -18.39
N SER A 39 -19.37 15.04 -19.02
CA SER A 39 -19.36 13.71 -19.64
C SER A 39 -19.36 12.63 -18.54
N THR A 40 -20.52 12.44 -17.90
CA THR A 40 -20.76 11.57 -16.74
C THR A 40 -20.38 10.10 -16.97
N LYS A 41 -20.43 9.63 -18.22
CA LYS A 41 -20.09 8.25 -18.59
C LYS A 41 -18.59 7.96 -18.45
N SER A 42 -17.74 8.89 -18.89
CA SER A 42 -16.28 8.76 -18.75
C SER A 42 -15.84 8.96 -17.30
N LEU A 43 -16.51 9.85 -16.55
CA LEU A 43 -16.27 10.04 -15.11
C LEU A 43 -16.60 8.80 -14.30
N LEU A 44 -17.74 8.16 -14.57
CA LEU A 44 -18.09 6.89 -13.94
C LEU A 44 -17.04 5.81 -14.26
N ASN A 45 -16.62 5.72 -15.52
CA ASN A 45 -15.61 4.74 -15.94
C ASN A 45 -14.24 5.01 -15.31
N GLN A 46 -13.75 6.26 -15.26
CA GLN A 46 -12.49 6.62 -14.63
C GLN A 46 -12.52 6.42 -13.11
N VAL A 47 -13.61 6.80 -12.44
CA VAL A 47 -13.76 6.55 -11.00
C VAL A 47 -13.83 5.05 -10.72
N GLN A 48 -14.50 4.26 -11.55
CA GLN A 48 -14.54 2.80 -11.41
C GLN A 48 -13.18 2.15 -11.70
N GLN A 49 -12.47 2.59 -12.72
CA GLN A 49 -11.11 2.13 -13.04
C GLN A 49 -10.14 2.46 -11.91
N HIS A 50 -10.10 3.70 -11.41
CA HIS A 50 -9.27 4.06 -10.27
C HIS A 50 -9.64 3.29 -9.00
N LYS A 51 -10.94 3.06 -8.73
CA LYS A 51 -11.35 2.20 -7.61
C LYS A 51 -10.86 0.76 -7.77
N LYS A 52 -10.88 0.24 -8.99
CA LYS A 52 -10.37 -1.10 -9.31
C LYS A 52 -8.86 -1.17 -9.15
N GLU A 53 -8.11 -0.21 -9.69
CA GLU A 53 -6.65 -0.10 -9.54
C GLU A 53 -6.22 0.05 -8.08
N GLN A 54 -6.94 0.86 -7.29
CA GLN A 54 -6.68 0.99 -5.85
C GLN A 54 -6.99 -0.32 -5.11
N LYS A 55 -8.06 -1.02 -5.48
CA LYS A 55 -8.41 -2.32 -4.90
C LYS A 55 -7.35 -3.36 -5.25
N ASP A 56 -6.91 -3.41 -6.50
CA ASP A 56 -5.88 -4.35 -6.98
C ASP A 56 -4.55 -4.05 -6.28
N THR A 57 -4.14 -2.78 -6.21
CA THR A 57 -2.95 -2.34 -5.45
C THR A 57 -3.04 -2.78 -3.99
N LYS A 58 -4.19 -2.62 -3.34
CA LYS A 58 -4.39 -3.06 -1.95
C LYS A 58 -4.27 -4.58 -1.80
N VAL A 59 -4.78 -5.36 -2.76
CA VAL A 59 -4.64 -6.83 -2.78
C VAL A 59 -3.18 -7.21 -2.95
N PHE A 60 -2.44 -6.57 -3.85
CA PHE A 60 -1.02 -6.84 -4.06
C PHE A 60 -0.16 -6.46 -2.85
N ILE A 61 -0.43 -5.31 -2.22
CA ILE A 61 0.23 -4.89 -0.98
C ILE A 61 -0.04 -5.91 0.14
N GLN A 62 -1.28 -6.38 0.27
CA GLN A 62 -1.63 -7.41 1.25
C GLN A 62 -0.87 -8.72 0.98
N GLY A 63 -0.86 -9.21 -0.25
CA GLY A 63 -0.14 -10.44 -0.60
C GLY A 63 1.38 -10.32 -0.40
N ALA A 64 1.97 -9.16 -0.68
CA ALA A 64 3.38 -8.89 -0.36
C ALA A 64 3.64 -8.90 1.15
N ALA A 65 2.73 -8.35 1.96
CA ALA A 65 2.83 -8.38 3.40
C ALA A 65 2.66 -9.78 3.99
N ASP A 66 1.73 -10.59 3.45
CA ASP A 66 1.52 -11.97 3.86
C ASP A 66 2.76 -12.83 3.57
N ARG A 67 3.35 -12.67 2.38
CA ARG A 67 4.62 -13.34 2.02
C ARG A 67 5.75 -12.92 2.96
N LEU A 68 5.94 -11.61 3.16
CA LEU A 68 7.00 -11.11 4.04
C LEU A 68 6.82 -11.60 5.49
N GLY A 69 5.58 -11.64 5.97
CA GLY A 69 5.24 -12.06 7.33
C GLY A 69 5.37 -13.56 7.57
N THR A 70 5.37 -14.38 6.52
CA THR A 70 5.50 -15.84 6.58
C THR A 70 6.88 -16.37 6.16
N GLU A 71 7.76 -15.50 5.68
CA GLU A 71 9.13 -15.88 5.35
C GLU A 71 9.94 -16.22 6.61
N ALA A 72 10.91 -17.12 6.52
CA ALA A 72 11.74 -17.45 7.68
C ALA A 72 12.74 -16.33 7.98
N THR A 73 12.96 -16.00 9.25
CA THR A 73 13.94 -14.98 9.69
C THR A 73 15.33 -15.27 9.13
N GLU A 74 15.77 -16.54 9.14
CA GLU A 74 17.03 -16.97 8.50
C GLU A 74 17.12 -16.58 7.02
N HIS A 75 16.02 -16.74 6.26
CA HIS A 75 16.00 -16.37 4.85
C HIS A 75 16.13 -14.86 4.67
N LEU A 76 15.45 -14.07 5.51
CA LEU A 76 15.54 -12.61 5.44
C LEU A 76 16.96 -12.12 5.70
N SER A 77 17.60 -12.60 6.77
CA SER A 77 18.99 -12.24 7.11
C SER A 77 20.01 -12.73 6.07
N ALA A 78 19.73 -13.83 5.38
CA ALA A 78 20.60 -14.36 4.32
C ALA A 78 20.54 -13.55 3.00
N HIS A 79 19.59 -12.62 2.84
CA HIS A 79 19.37 -11.86 1.61
C HIS A 79 19.36 -10.33 1.86
N PRO A 80 20.47 -9.74 2.36
CA PRO A 80 20.54 -8.34 2.75
C PRO A 80 20.38 -7.36 1.57
N GLU A 81 20.59 -7.80 0.33
CA GLU A 81 20.33 -7.01 -0.88
C GLU A 81 18.83 -6.78 -1.13
N THR A 82 17.99 -7.67 -0.59
CA THR A 82 16.53 -7.61 -0.72
C THR A 82 15.87 -7.07 0.55
N TYR A 83 16.40 -7.45 1.72
CA TYR A 83 15.85 -7.12 3.03
C TYR A 83 16.87 -6.36 3.86
N GLN A 84 16.57 -5.10 4.17
CA GLN A 84 17.41 -4.35 5.08
C GLN A 84 17.05 -4.70 6.52
N GLU A 85 18.02 -5.20 7.27
CA GLU A 85 17.86 -5.67 8.65
C GLU A 85 18.32 -4.62 9.66
N PHE A 86 17.57 -4.45 10.75
CA PHE A 86 17.91 -3.56 11.87
C PHE A 86 17.48 -4.15 13.20
N ASN A 87 18.31 -3.96 14.22
CA ASN A 87 17.91 -4.19 15.61
C ASN A 87 17.31 -2.90 16.18
N LEU A 88 16.15 -3.02 16.81
CA LEU A 88 15.55 -1.91 17.56
C LEU A 88 16.02 -1.98 19.01
N ASP A 89 16.18 -0.81 19.65
CA ASP A 89 16.62 -0.70 21.06
C ASP A 89 15.69 -1.45 22.05
N THR A 90 14.48 -1.77 21.61
CA THR A 90 13.46 -2.56 22.34
C THR A 90 13.74 -4.07 22.33
N GLY A 91 14.77 -4.53 21.64
CA GLY A 91 15.07 -5.96 21.44
C GLY A 91 14.23 -6.61 20.33
N GLU A 92 13.51 -5.81 19.56
CA GLU A 92 12.78 -6.26 18.37
C GLU A 92 13.69 -6.26 17.14
N GLN A 93 13.50 -7.25 16.26
CA GLN A 93 14.22 -7.33 14.99
C GLN A 93 13.34 -6.81 13.87
N ALA A 94 13.83 -5.84 13.09
CA ALA A 94 13.10 -5.26 11.98
C ALA A 94 13.73 -5.62 10.62
N TYR A 95 12.87 -5.83 9.62
CA TYR A 95 13.24 -6.04 8.23
C TYR A 95 12.44 -5.11 7.33
N VAL A 96 13.12 -4.37 6.46
CA VAL A 96 12.50 -3.46 5.48
C VAL A 96 12.58 -4.10 4.10
N TYR A 97 11.43 -4.16 3.43
CA TYR A 97 11.28 -4.72 2.09
C TYR A 97 10.58 -3.72 1.17
N LYS A 98 11.25 -3.35 0.07
CA LYS A 98 10.67 -2.51 -0.98
C LYS A 98 10.05 -3.40 -2.05
N SER A 99 8.74 -3.63 -1.95
CA SER A 99 7.99 -4.27 -3.03
C SER A 99 7.76 -3.30 -4.19
N GLN A 100 7.22 -3.80 -5.30
CA GLN A 100 6.79 -2.97 -6.42
C GLN A 100 5.63 -2.00 -6.07
N TYR A 101 4.88 -2.29 -5.00
CA TYR A 101 3.63 -1.58 -4.67
C TYR A 101 3.74 -0.71 -3.41
N ALA A 102 4.59 -1.10 -2.46
CA ALA A 102 4.76 -0.42 -1.18
C ALA A 102 6.10 -0.78 -0.52
N LEU A 103 6.55 0.11 0.37
CA LEU A 103 7.60 -0.18 1.34
C LEU A 103 6.95 -0.82 2.58
N LEU A 104 7.44 -2.00 2.95
CA LEU A 104 6.92 -2.81 4.04
C LEU A 104 7.98 -2.93 5.13
N ILE A 105 7.53 -2.92 6.39
CA ILE A 105 8.37 -3.13 7.57
C ILE A 105 7.81 -4.34 8.31
N ARG A 106 8.60 -5.40 8.39
CA ARG A 106 8.36 -6.52 9.30
C ARG A 106 9.07 -6.24 10.63
N ILE A 107 8.39 -6.53 11.73
CA ILE A 107 8.94 -6.46 13.09
C ILE A 107 8.65 -7.80 13.76
N ASP A 108 9.72 -8.48 14.16
CA ASP A 108 9.69 -9.70 14.97
C ASP A 108 9.96 -9.31 16.43
N SER A 109 8.97 -9.49 17.29
CA SER A 109 9.07 -9.15 18.71
C SER A 109 9.61 -10.31 19.55
N PRO A 110 10.21 -10.03 20.72
CA PRO A 110 10.77 -11.06 21.60
C PRO A 110 9.79 -12.17 22.00
N ASN A 111 8.48 -11.88 22.03
CA ASN A 111 7.42 -12.85 22.29
C ASN A 111 7.05 -13.72 21.07
N ARG A 112 7.89 -13.75 20.02
CA ARG A 112 7.73 -14.55 18.80
C ARG A 112 6.47 -14.21 18.00
N VAL A 113 6.13 -12.93 17.98
CA VAL A 113 5.08 -12.39 17.14
C VAL A 113 5.72 -11.59 16.01
N THR A 114 5.29 -11.87 14.80
CA THR A 114 5.67 -11.14 13.60
C THR A 114 4.53 -10.22 13.21
N ASN A 115 4.82 -8.94 13.03
CA ASN A 115 3.89 -7.97 12.47
C ASN A 115 4.49 -7.36 11.20
N VAL A 116 3.67 -7.16 10.17
CA VAL A 116 4.08 -6.41 8.97
C VAL A 116 3.23 -5.17 8.83
N TYR A 117 3.89 -4.05 8.64
CA TYR A 117 3.30 -2.73 8.46
C TYR A 117 3.65 -2.17 7.09
N GLN A 118 2.73 -1.41 6.52
CA GLN A 118 3.06 -0.51 5.43
C GLN A 118 3.77 0.72 6.00
N TYR A 119 4.92 1.10 5.43
CA TYR A 119 5.59 2.35 5.77
C TYR A 119 4.67 3.55 5.50
N SER A 120 4.70 4.54 6.38
CA SER A 120 3.99 5.80 6.18
C SER A 120 4.80 6.98 6.70
N GLN A 121 5.17 7.91 5.82
CA GLN A 121 5.94 9.11 6.18
C GLN A 121 5.26 9.92 7.28
N SER A 122 3.92 9.98 7.29
CA SER A 122 3.12 10.82 8.19
C SER A 122 2.73 10.13 9.50
N ALA A 123 3.02 8.83 9.66
CA ALA A 123 2.69 8.10 10.86
C ALA A 123 3.78 8.26 11.93
N LYS A 124 3.41 8.13 13.20
CA LYS A 124 4.36 8.11 14.32
C LYS A 124 5.36 6.97 14.11
N TYR A 125 6.66 7.28 14.20
CA TYR A 125 7.76 6.34 13.94
C TYR A 125 7.75 5.74 12.52
N HIS A 126 7.06 6.38 11.59
CA HIS A 126 6.85 5.93 10.21
C HIS A 126 6.18 4.56 10.03
N ILE A 127 5.54 4.04 11.10
CA ILE A 127 4.78 2.79 11.09
C ILE A 127 3.34 3.10 10.73
N GLY A 128 2.95 2.72 9.50
CA GLY A 128 1.60 2.91 9.00
C GLY A 128 0.66 1.75 9.36
N LYS A 129 -0.19 1.37 8.41
CA LYS A 129 -1.22 0.34 8.62
C LYS A 129 -0.57 -1.03 8.84
N ARG A 130 -0.99 -1.76 9.88
CA ARG A 130 -0.68 -3.18 10.05
C ARG A 130 -1.44 -4.01 9.01
N LEU A 131 -0.71 -4.86 8.28
CA LEU A 131 -1.23 -5.70 7.21
C LEU A 131 -1.20 -7.17 7.58
N PHE A 132 -0.20 -7.61 8.35
CA PHE A 132 -0.07 -9.00 8.77
C PHE A 132 0.25 -9.09 10.26
N THR A 133 -0.22 -10.17 10.89
CA THR A 133 0.20 -10.59 12.23
C THR A 133 0.22 -12.12 12.31
N GLY A 134 1.26 -12.68 12.91
CA GLY A 134 1.45 -14.12 12.98
C GLY A 134 2.57 -14.54 13.92
N ARG A 135 2.89 -15.83 13.95
CA ARG A 135 4.03 -16.36 14.70
C ARG A 135 5.32 -16.22 13.89
N THR A 136 6.40 -15.84 14.56
CA THR A 136 7.73 -15.78 13.93
C THR A 136 8.20 -17.16 13.53
N ILE A 137 8.58 -17.30 12.27
CA ILE A 137 9.19 -18.51 11.70
C ILE A 137 10.69 -18.26 11.63
N PHE A 138 11.47 -18.95 12.47
CA PHE A 138 12.92 -18.73 12.50
C PHE A 138 13.63 -19.42 11.32
N GLN A 139 13.21 -20.63 10.98
CA GLN A 139 13.78 -21.46 9.90
C GLN A 139 12.64 -22.16 9.13
N LYS A 140 12.82 -22.40 7.83
CA LYS A 140 11.85 -23.18 7.05
C LYS A 140 11.86 -24.63 7.54
N GLN A 141 10.68 -25.17 7.86
CA GLN A 141 10.55 -26.59 8.18
C GLN A 141 10.92 -27.42 6.95
N LYS A 142 11.83 -28.39 7.11
CA LYS A 142 12.11 -29.37 6.06
C LYS A 142 10.87 -30.25 5.88
N PRO A 143 10.41 -30.52 4.64
CA PRO A 143 9.31 -31.44 4.44
C PRO A 143 9.70 -32.83 4.96
N THR A 144 8.86 -33.40 5.83
CA THR A 144 9.02 -34.77 6.29
C THR A 144 8.64 -35.71 5.15
N VAL A 145 9.64 -36.34 4.51
CA VAL A 145 9.39 -37.43 3.56
C VAL A 145 9.06 -38.67 4.37
N GLN A 146 7.81 -39.15 4.30
CA GLN A 146 7.47 -40.47 4.81
C GLN A 146 7.77 -41.49 3.71
N TYR A 147 8.61 -42.48 4.05
CA TYR A 147 8.94 -43.63 3.19
C TYR A 147 7.95 -44.77 3.44
#